data_AF-A0A4Q7N3L7-F1
#
_entry.id   AF-A0A4Q7N3L7-F1
#
_cell.length_a   1.000
_cell.length_b   1.000
_cell.length_c   1.000
_cell.angle_alpha   90.00
_cell.angle_beta   90.00
_cell.angle_gamma   90.00
#
_symmetry.space_group_name_H-M   'P 1'
#
loop_
_entity.id
_entity.type
_entity.pdbx_description
1 polymer ?
#
loop_
_entity_poly.entity_id
_entity_poly.type
_entity_poly.pdbx_seq_one_letter_code
_entity_poly.pdbx_strand_id
1 'polypeptide(L)'
;MEPKMKQVAVVGAGISGLVTANAMQQQGYKVTVFEKASTIGESWERGTYYTGEVAQSVRKDYTFYGSDIPPLSGEWPDGEEMQEYLEAYALKTGVHQLISFQTNVQNVYSNASGWKISARKDKENQYRELQFDAVVICTGMEWGSFSYWPLHRNIAVANSGSIGFVGMNGSLFFTLTAIIAAHWMAAYLSGGIQLSTHQSTRYQPKQYNKRRQVSQLIHYLNQLLKDMGGKPPASSNLLFRLLGTPFKPGIYAALAKKLTNSHASLFHGPYSRSCFS
;
A
#
# COMPACT_ATOMS: atom_id res chain seq x y z
N MET A 1 -31.31 8.43 2.70
CA MET A 1 -30.38 8.10 1.60
C MET A 1 -29.30 7.23 2.17
N GLU A 2 -29.10 6.02 1.63
CA GLU A 2 -27.92 5.22 2.00
C GLU A 2 -26.64 5.98 1.65
N PRO A 3 -25.60 5.91 2.49
CA PRO A 3 -24.33 6.56 2.19
C PRO A 3 -23.76 5.98 0.88
N LYS A 4 -23.50 6.84 -0.10
CA LYS A 4 -22.89 6.45 -1.37
C LYS A 4 -21.52 5.82 -1.13
N MET A 5 -21.28 4.63 -1.69
CA MET A 5 -19.95 4.01 -1.67
C MET A 5 -18.92 4.95 -2.29
N LYS A 6 -17.86 5.27 -1.53
CA LYS A 6 -16.78 6.15 -1.96
C LYS A 6 -15.93 5.47 -3.04
N GLN A 7 -15.64 6.20 -4.11
CA GLN A 7 -14.80 5.77 -5.22
C GLN A 7 -13.34 6.13 -4.97
N VAL A 8 -12.45 5.14 -5.03
CA VAL A 8 -11.01 5.31 -4.80
C VAL A 8 -10.26 4.90 -6.05
N ALA A 9 -9.38 5.77 -6.52
CA ALA A 9 -8.40 5.43 -7.54
C ALA A 9 -7.08 4.98 -6.91
N VAL A 10 -6.52 3.89 -7.41
CA VAL A 10 -5.16 3.44 -7.10
C VAL A 10 -4.33 3.54 -8.38
N VAL A 11 -3.16 4.18 -8.32
CA VAL A 11 -2.29 4.37 -9.49
C VAL A 11 -1.06 3.50 -9.35
N GLY A 12 -0.91 2.52 -10.24
CA GLY A 12 0.11 1.47 -10.23
C GLY A 12 -0.43 0.14 -9.67
N ALA A 13 -0.09 -0.97 -10.33
CA ALA A 13 -0.43 -2.35 -9.96
C ALA A 13 0.82 -3.18 -9.60
N GLY A 14 1.84 -2.55 -9.03
CA GLY A 14 2.91 -3.25 -8.30
C GLY A 14 2.43 -3.78 -6.94
N ILE A 15 3.36 -4.30 -6.13
CA ILE A 15 3.05 -4.85 -4.79
C ILE A 15 2.23 -3.85 -3.94
N SER A 16 2.65 -2.58 -3.91
CA SER A 16 1.96 -1.47 -3.22
C SER A 16 0.53 -1.27 -3.71
N GLY A 17 0.33 -1.27 -5.02
CA GLY A 17 -0.97 -1.13 -5.67
C GLY A 17 -1.91 -2.27 -5.32
N LEU A 18 -1.43 -3.51 -5.42
CA LEU A 18 -2.20 -4.71 -5.14
C LEU A 18 -2.68 -4.76 -3.68
N VAL A 19 -1.80 -4.50 -2.72
CA VAL A 19 -2.17 -4.51 -1.29
C VAL A 19 -3.06 -3.32 -0.92
N THR A 20 -2.88 -2.17 -1.58
CA THR A 20 -3.73 -0.99 -1.39
C THR A 20 -5.14 -1.26 -1.91
N ALA A 21 -5.27 -1.78 -3.14
CA ALA A 21 -6.56 -2.12 -3.72
C ALA A 21 -7.31 -3.15 -2.85
N ASN A 22 -6.61 -4.20 -2.39
CA ASN A 22 -7.18 -5.20 -1.51
C ASN A 22 -7.65 -4.59 -0.16
N ALA A 23 -6.81 -3.78 0.49
CA ALA A 23 -7.17 -3.14 1.76
C ALA A 23 -8.38 -2.20 1.60
N MET A 24 -8.45 -1.47 0.49
CA MET A 24 -9.56 -0.55 0.20
C MET A 24 -10.87 -1.30 -0.10
N GLN A 25 -10.86 -2.34 -0.95
CA GLN A 25 -12.09 -3.10 -1.20
C GLN A 25 -12.62 -3.77 0.08
N GLN A 26 -11.74 -4.22 0.99
CA GLN A 26 -12.13 -4.81 2.27
C GLN A 26 -12.78 -3.80 3.22
N GLN A 27 -12.50 -2.50 3.07
CA GLN A 27 -13.18 -1.43 3.78
C GLN A 27 -14.46 -0.93 3.06
N GLY A 28 -14.89 -1.59 1.99
CA GLY A 28 -16.11 -1.27 1.26
C GLY A 28 -15.98 -0.12 0.26
N TYR A 29 -14.76 0.26 -0.13
CA TYR A 29 -14.55 1.23 -1.20
C TYR A 29 -14.79 0.63 -2.59
N LYS A 30 -15.32 1.43 -3.51
CA LYS A 30 -15.34 1.09 -4.94
C LYS A 30 -14.00 1.48 -5.55
N VAL A 31 -13.16 0.50 -5.85
CA VAL A 31 -11.77 0.73 -6.25
C VAL A 31 -11.60 0.56 -7.77
N THR A 32 -10.84 1.48 -8.38
CA THR A 32 -10.29 1.32 -9.73
C THR A 32 -8.77 1.43 -9.64
N VAL A 33 -8.06 0.44 -10.16
CA VAL A 33 -6.59 0.47 -10.26
C VAL A 33 -6.20 0.82 -11.69
N PHE A 34 -5.30 1.77 -11.89
CA PHE A 34 -4.75 2.12 -13.19
C PHE A 34 -3.33 1.60 -13.31
N GLU A 35 -3.05 0.82 -14.34
CA GLU A 35 -1.72 0.29 -14.64
C GLU A 35 -1.35 0.63 -16.08
N LYS A 36 -0.15 1.21 -16.28
CA LYS A 36 0.36 1.57 -17.61
C LYS A 36 0.77 0.32 -18.40
N ALA A 37 1.25 -0.70 -17.70
CA ALA A 37 1.67 -1.97 -18.26
C ALA A 37 0.48 -2.81 -18.72
N SER A 38 0.77 -3.83 -19.53
CA SER A 38 -0.21 -4.85 -19.91
C SER A 38 -0.33 -5.97 -18.87
N THR A 39 0.58 -6.00 -17.90
CA THR A 39 0.65 -7.02 -16.84
C THR A 39 0.87 -6.39 -15.47
N ILE A 40 0.68 -7.18 -14.42
CA ILE A 40 1.01 -6.84 -13.02
C ILE A 40 2.53 -6.93 -12.85
N GLY A 41 3.15 -6.21 -11.91
CA GLY A 41 4.52 -6.55 -11.48
C GLY A 41 5.48 -5.38 -11.24
N GLU A 42 5.18 -4.18 -11.73
CA GLU A 42 6.15 -3.08 -11.81
C GLU A 42 7.48 -3.55 -12.44
N SER A 43 8.56 -3.66 -11.65
CA SER A 43 9.89 -4.10 -12.13
C SER A 43 9.93 -5.57 -12.52
N TRP A 44 8.93 -6.35 -12.11
CA TRP A 44 8.80 -7.78 -12.40
C TRP A 44 8.01 -8.07 -13.66
N GLU A 45 7.55 -7.05 -14.40
CA GLU A 45 6.85 -7.24 -15.67
C GLU A 45 7.70 -8.06 -16.66
N ARG A 46 7.04 -8.97 -17.39
CA ARG A 46 7.68 -9.74 -18.45
C ARG A 46 8.31 -8.80 -19.49
N GLY A 47 9.63 -8.89 -19.61
CA GLY A 47 10.42 -8.07 -20.54
C GLY A 47 11.04 -6.82 -19.93
N THR A 48 10.84 -6.54 -18.64
CA THR A 48 11.53 -5.44 -17.94
C THR A 48 12.76 -5.88 -17.14
N TYR A 49 12.84 -7.16 -16.77
CA TYR A 49 14.00 -7.77 -16.10
C TYR A 49 14.93 -8.46 -17.08
N TYR A 50 16.23 -8.51 -16.75
CA TYR A 50 17.21 -9.23 -17.56
C TYR A 50 17.03 -10.75 -17.45
N THR A 51 17.30 -11.49 -18.52
CA THR A 51 17.28 -12.95 -18.48
C THR A 51 18.24 -13.46 -17.39
N GLY A 52 17.72 -14.24 -16.44
CA GLY A 52 18.48 -14.74 -15.29
C GLY A 52 18.57 -13.78 -14.10
N GLU A 53 17.86 -12.65 -14.14
CA GLU A 53 17.75 -11.76 -12.99
C GLU A 53 16.93 -12.40 -11.86
N VAL A 54 17.51 -12.41 -10.67
CA VAL A 54 16.88 -12.86 -9.43
C VAL A 54 16.68 -11.68 -8.48
N ALA A 55 15.72 -11.83 -7.58
CA ALA A 55 15.46 -10.82 -6.58
C ALA A 55 16.69 -10.45 -5.76
N GLN A 56 16.82 -9.15 -5.47
CA GLN A 56 17.85 -8.62 -4.60
C GLN A 56 17.59 -8.92 -3.12
N SER A 57 16.41 -9.45 -2.80
CA SER A 57 15.97 -9.84 -1.46
C SER A 57 15.43 -11.27 -1.48
N VAL A 58 15.43 -11.90 -0.33
CA VAL A 58 14.97 -13.28 -0.18
C VAL A 58 13.44 -13.35 -0.22
N ARG A 59 12.89 -14.49 -0.66
CA ARG A 59 11.43 -14.72 -0.81
C ARG A 59 10.55 -14.27 0.38
N LYS A 60 11.06 -14.35 1.61
CA LYS A 60 10.34 -13.92 2.83
C LYS A 60 10.04 -12.42 2.88
N ASP A 61 10.79 -11.61 2.13
CA ASP A 61 10.61 -10.16 2.06
C ASP A 61 9.52 -9.77 1.05
N TYR A 62 9.19 -10.68 0.14
CA TYR A 62 8.09 -10.57 -0.83
C TYR A 62 6.78 -11.21 -0.35
N THR A 63 6.79 -11.89 0.79
CA THR A 63 5.62 -12.66 1.24
C THR A 63 4.42 -11.75 1.55
N PHE A 64 3.30 -12.01 0.88
CA PHE A 64 1.98 -11.46 1.21
C PHE A 64 1.42 -12.15 2.45
N TYR A 65 1.87 -11.70 3.63
CA TYR A 65 1.47 -12.27 4.91
C TYR A 65 -0.06 -12.34 5.06
N GLY A 66 -0.57 -13.56 5.24
CA GLY A 66 -1.99 -13.83 5.45
C GLY A 66 -2.78 -14.23 4.21
N SER A 67 -2.19 -14.12 3.03
CA SER A 67 -2.76 -14.74 1.83
C SER A 67 -2.55 -16.25 1.85
N ASP A 68 -3.51 -17.00 1.33
CA ASP A 68 -3.41 -18.46 1.13
C ASP A 68 -2.83 -18.81 -0.24
N ILE A 69 -1.99 -17.92 -0.81
CA ILE A 69 -1.29 -18.21 -2.06
C ILE A 69 -0.06 -19.09 -1.78
N PRO A 70 0.30 -20.00 -2.70
CA PRO A 70 1.52 -20.79 -2.56
C PRO A 70 2.74 -19.88 -2.34
N PRO A 71 3.65 -20.23 -1.41
CA PRO A 71 4.86 -19.46 -1.23
C PRO A 71 5.77 -19.60 -2.46
N LEU A 72 6.53 -18.56 -2.76
CA LEU A 72 7.64 -18.60 -3.70
C LEU A 72 8.57 -19.78 -3.39
N SER A 73 8.96 -20.52 -4.43
CA SER A 73 9.80 -21.72 -4.36
C SER A 73 11.27 -21.38 -4.15
N GLY A 74 11.85 -20.52 -4.98
CA GLY A 74 13.24 -20.09 -4.87
C GLY A 74 13.53 -19.23 -3.64
N GLU A 75 14.69 -19.41 -2.99
CA GLU A 75 15.12 -18.51 -1.91
C GLU A 75 15.30 -17.07 -2.43
N TRP A 76 15.77 -16.95 -3.67
CA TRP A 76 15.91 -15.72 -4.43
C TRP A 76 15.07 -15.88 -5.70
N PRO A 77 13.79 -15.49 -5.67
CA PRO A 77 12.89 -15.76 -6.77
C PRO A 77 13.31 -14.98 -8.02
N ASP A 78 13.16 -15.60 -9.18
CA ASP A 78 13.36 -14.91 -10.45
C ASP A 78 12.13 -14.09 -10.86
N GLY A 79 12.22 -13.40 -12.00
CA GLY A 79 11.13 -12.57 -12.49
C GLY A 79 9.86 -13.34 -12.86
N GLU A 80 9.98 -14.59 -13.32
CA GLU A 80 8.81 -15.41 -13.66
C GLU A 80 8.09 -15.89 -12.41
N GLU A 81 8.83 -16.39 -11.42
CA GLU A 81 8.29 -16.75 -10.10
C GLU A 81 7.60 -15.55 -9.43
N MET A 82 8.22 -14.36 -9.50
CA MET A 82 7.64 -13.14 -8.95
C MET A 82 6.36 -12.72 -9.69
N GLN A 83 6.34 -12.80 -11.03
CA GLN A 83 5.17 -12.49 -11.84
C GLN A 83 3.99 -13.39 -11.48
N GLU A 84 4.20 -14.71 -11.46
CA GLU A 84 3.18 -15.69 -11.12
C GLU A 84 2.65 -15.49 -9.69
N TYR A 85 3.55 -15.19 -8.75
CA TYR A 85 3.19 -14.93 -7.36
C TYR A 85 2.30 -13.69 -7.20
N LEU A 86 2.60 -12.61 -7.92
CA LEU A 86 1.81 -11.37 -7.90
C LEU A 86 0.46 -11.54 -8.59
N GLU A 87 0.42 -12.23 -9.73
CA GLU A 87 -0.82 -12.59 -10.42
C GLU A 87 -1.70 -13.48 -9.54
N ALA A 88 -1.13 -14.50 -8.89
CA ALA A 88 -1.86 -15.38 -7.96
C ALA A 88 -2.46 -14.59 -6.79
N TYR A 89 -1.72 -13.64 -6.22
CA TYR A 89 -2.26 -12.75 -5.18
C TYR A 89 -3.43 -11.93 -5.71
N ALA A 90 -3.27 -11.26 -6.86
CA ALA A 90 -4.30 -10.39 -7.43
C ALA A 90 -5.59 -11.15 -7.79
N LEU A 91 -5.46 -12.38 -8.31
CA LEU A 91 -6.60 -13.27 -8.60
C LEU A 91 -7.28 -13.73 -7.31
N LYS A 92 -6.50 -14.16 -6.31
CA LYS A 92 -7.03 -14.67 -5.04
C LYS A 92 -7.81 -13.60 -4.27
N THR A 93 -7.35 -12.36 -4.27
CA THR A 93 -8.02 -11.25 -3.56
C THR A 93 -9.13 -10.60 -4.38
N GLY A 94 -9.25 -10.93 -5.66
CA GLY A 94 -10.16 -10.24 -6.58
C GLY A 94 -9.72 -8.81 -6.92
N VAL A 95 -8.43 -8.51 -6.77
CA VAL A 95 -7.90 -7.20 -7.20
C VAL A 95 -7.73 -7.17 -8.72
N HIS A 96 -7.46 -8.31 -9.35
CA HIS A 96 -7.20 -8.38 -10.79
C HIS A 96 -8.31 -7.75 -11.63
N GLN A 97 -9.58 -7.99 -11.30
CA GLN A 97 -10.74 -7.40 -12.00
C GLN A 97 -10.92 -5.89 -11.77
N LEU A 98 -10.22 -5.31 -10.80
CA LEU A 98 -10.26 -3.88 -10.50
C LEU A 98 -9.23 -3.11 -11.34
N ILE A 99 -8.34 -3.82 -12.04
CA ILE A 99 -7.23 -3.23 -12.80
C ILE A 99 -7.67 -2.86 -14.22
N SER A 100 -7.51 -1.60 -14.55
CA SER A 100 -7.50 -1.09 -15.91
C SER A 100 -6.05 -1.07 -16.41
N PHE A 101 -5.64 -2.15 -17.06
CA PHE A 101 -4.33 -2.27 -17.72
C PHE A 101 -4.21 -1.31 -18.91
N GLN A 102 -2.97 -1.11 -19.36
CA GLN A 102 -2.62 -0.27 -20.52
C GLN A 102 -3.23 1.12 -20.41
N THR A 103 -3.34 1.65 -19.19
CA THR A 103 -4.00 2.91 -18.87
C THR A 103 -2.99 3.82 -18.19
N ASN A 104 -2.46 4.76 -18.97
CA ASN A 104 -1.52 5.76 -18.49
C ASN A 104 -2.26 6.89 -17.76
N VAL A 105 -1.92 7.11 -16.49
CA VAL A 105 -2.37 8.28 -15.73
C VAL A 105 -1.36 9.41 -15.92
N GLN A 106 -1.81 10.54 -16.47
CA GLN A 106 -0.95 11.69 -16.71
C GLN A 106 -1.06 12.75 -15.61
N ASN A 107 -2.28 13.05 -15.18
CA ASN A 107 -2.53 14.12 -14.21
C ASN A 107 -3.51 13.68 -13.13
N VAL A 108 -3.25 14.11 -11.90
CA VAL A 108 -4.15 14.00 -10.75
C VAL A 108 -4.28 15.38 -10.16
N TYR A 109 -5.51 15.91 -10.11
CA TYR A 109 -5.77 17.25 -9.60
C TYR A 109 -7.03 17.29 -8.75
N SER A 110 -6.99 18.09 -7.69
CA SER A 110 -8.12 18.27 -6.77
C SER A 110 -9.21 19.14 -7.40
N ASN A 111 -10.47 18.85 -7.09
CA ASN A 111 -11.61 19.70 -7.40
C ASN A 111 -12.54 19.83 -6.18
N ALA A 112 -13.64 20.59 -6.31
CA ALA A 112 -14.60 20.80 -5.23
C ALA A 112 -15.28 19.50 -4.73
N SER A 113 -15.21 18.42 -5.50
CA SER A 113 -15.89 17.14 -5.24
C SER A 113 -14.91 15.97 -5.02
N GLY A 114 -13.64 16.25 -4.71
CA GLY A 114 -12.59 15.25 -4.55
C GLY A 114 -11.48 15.40 -5.59
N TRP A 115 -11.31 14.39 -6.45
CA TRP A 115 -10.18 14.28 -7.35
C TRP A 115 -10.61 13.96 -8.78
N LYS A 116 -9.93 14.58 -9.74
CA LYS A 116 -9.99 14.20 -11.15
C LYS A 116 -8.67 13.57 -11.57
N ILE A 117 -8.79 12.48 -12.32
CA ILE A 117 -7.68 11.77 -12.91
C ILE A 117 -7.82 11.84 -14.42
N SER A 118 -6.77 12.37 -15.06
CA SER A 118 -6.59 12.34 -16.51
C SER A 118 -5.88 11.05 -16.89
N ALA A 119 -6.58 10.14 -17.54
CA ALA A 119 -6.08 8.81 -17.91
C ALA A 119 -6.36 8.50 -19.38
N ARG A 120 -5.44 7.78 -20.03
CA ARG A 120 -5.54 7.39 -21.44
C ARG A 120 -5.18 5.92 -21.59
N LYS A 121 -6.03 5.14 -22.28
CA LYS A 121 -5.66 3.80 -22.71
C LYS A 121 -4.70 3.86 -23.90
N ASP A 122 -3.74 2.95 -24.00
CA ASP A 122 -2.70 2.99 -25.05
C ASP A 122 -3.26 3.04 -26.48
N LYS A 123 -4.42 2.41 -26.72
CA LYS A 123 -5.10 2.39 -28.03
C LYS A 123 -6.01 3.62 -28.28
N GLU A 124 -6.05 4.57 -27.35
CA GLU A 124 -6.90 5.75 -27.42
C GLU A 124 -6.06 7.02 -27.64
N ASN A 125 -6.57 7.91 -28.50
CA ASN A 125 -5.87 9.15 -28.84
C ASN A 125 -6.11 10.29 -27.84
N GLN A 126 -7.07 10.15 -26.92
CA GLN A 126 -7.49 11.22 -26.02
C GLN A 126 -7.47 10.76 -24.56
N TYR A 127 -7.06 11.67 -23.67
CA TYR A 127 -7.22 11.49 -22.24
C TYR A 127 -8.68 11.66 -21.85
N ARG A 128 -9.13 10.84 -20.90
CA ARG A 128 -10.44 10.92 -20.28
C ARG A 128 -10.27 11.39 -18.84
N GLU A 129 -11.19 12.24 -18.40
CA GLU A 129 -11.26 12.71 -17.03
C GLU A 129 -12.20 11.83 -16.22
N LEU A 130 -11.69 11.25 -15.14
CA LEU A 130 -12.41 10.34 -14.24
C LEU A 130 -12.48 10.95 -12.84
N GLN A 131 -13.67 10.93 -12.22
CA GLN A 131 -13.90 11.50 -10.90
C GLN A 131 -13.82 10.44 -9.79
N PHE A 132 -13.08 10.76 -8.74
CA PHE A 132 -12.92 9.93 -7.54
C PHE A 132 -13.07 10.76 -6.27
N ASP A 133 -13.42 10.09 -5.17
CA ASP A 133 -13.48 10.69 -3.84
C ASP A 133 -12.09 10.71 -3.18
N ALA A 134 -11.23 9.74 -3.52
CA ALA A 134 -9.86 9.66 -3.04
C ALA A 134 -8.90 9.03 -4.08
N VAL A 135 -7.60 9.31 -3.93
CA VAL A 135 -6.54 8.77 -4.80
C VAL A 135 -5.39 8.23 -3.95
N VAL A 136 -4.87 7.05 -4.29
CA VAL A 136 -3.65 6.52 -3.69
C VAL A 136 -2.62 6.22 -4.77
N ILE A 137 -1.49 6.92 -4.70
CA ILE A 137 -0.38 6.76 -5.64
C ILE A 137 0.53 5.64 -5.14
N CYS A 138 0.73 4.63 -5.99
CA CYS A 138 1.45 3.40 -5.68
C CYS A 138 2.59 3.10 -6.66
N THR A 139 3.04 4.08 -7.46
CA THR A 139 4.02 3.93 -8.57
C THR A 139 5.49 3.90 -8.13
N GLY A 140 5.78 3.49 -6.90
CA GLY A 140 7.16 3.41 -6.40
C GLY A 140 7.88 4.76 -6.23
N MET A 141 9.23 4.72 -6.29
CA MET A 141 10.12 5.78 -5.85
C MET A 141 10.61 6.69 -6.99
N GLU A 142 9.74 7.55 -7.51
CA GLU A 142 10.18 8.75 -8.26
C GLU A 142 10.30 9.94 -7.29
N TRP A 143 11.44 9.99 -6.60
CA TRP A 143 11.70 10.88 -5.45
C TRP A 143 11.65 12.38 -5.74
N GLY A 144 11.80 12.79 -7.00
CA GLY A 144 11.92 14.20 -7.38
C GLY A 144 10.61 14.99 -7.27
N SER A 145 9.48 14.37 -7.59
CA SER A 145 8.22 15.11 -7.83
C SER A 145 7.36 15.29 -6.58
N PHE A 146 7.60 14.50 -5.51
CA PHE A 146 6.71 14.46 -4.33
C PHE A 146 7.33 14.96 -3.03
N SER A 147 8.60 15.38 -3.05
CA SER A 147 9.35 15.82 -1.85
C SER A 147 8.82 17.10 -1.18
N TYR A 148 7.84 17.79 -1.79
CA TYR A 148 7.27 19.04 -1.28
C TYR A 148 5.97 18.87 -0.49
N TRP A 149 5.36 17.68 -0.50
CA TRP A 149 4.07 17.46 0.16
C TRP A 149 4.23 17.24 1.67
N PRO A 150 3.43 17.91 2.52
CA PRO A 150 3.35 17.56 3.93
C PRO A 150 2.60 16.23 4.07
N LEU A 151 3.25 15.21 4.64
CA LEU A 151 2.68 13.87 4.77
C LEU A 151 2.46 13.50 6.24
N HIS A 152 1.28 12.98 6.56
CA HIS A 152 1.05 12.21 7.78
C HIS A 152 1.59 10.81 7.59
N ARG A 153 2.52 10.43 8.48
CA ARG A 153 3.17 9.10 8.49
C ARG A 153 3.81 8.72 7.14
N ASN A 154 4.25 9.69 6.31
CA ASN A 154 4.73 9.41 4.95
C ASN A 154 3.72 8.67 4.05
N ILE A 155 2.41 8.77 4.35
CA ILE A 155 1.34 8.12 3.60
C ILE A 155 0.35 9.17 3.11
N ALA A 156 -0.47 9.74 4.01
CA ALA A 156 -1.55 10.64 3.62
C ALA A 156 -1.05 12.08 3.50
N VAL A 157 -1.51 12.81 2.48
CA VAL A 157 -1.25 14.25 2.38
C VAL A 157 -2.06 14.99 3.43
N ALA A 158 -1.38 15.86 4.19
CA ALA A 158 -2.02 16.71 5.18
C ALA A 158 -3.00 17.70 4.53
N ASN A 159 -4.08 18.02 5.23
CA ASN A 159 -5.11 18.99 4.83
C ASN A 159 -5.96 18.66 3.59
N SER A 160 -5.63 17.61 2.82
CA SER A 160 -6.48 17.11 1.74
C SER A 160 -7.33 15.91 2.17
N GLY A 161 -6.83 15.11 3.12
CA GLY A 161 -7.56 13.98 3.74
C GLY A 161 -7.94 12.82 2.81
N SER A 162 -7.66 12.94 1.51
CA SER A 162 -8.23 12.09 0.46
C SER A 162 -7.22 11.73 -0.65
N ILE A 163 -5.95 12.14 -0.51
CA ILE A 163 -4.85 11.62 -1.34
C ILE A 163 -3.73 11.09 -0.46
N GLY A 164 -3.09 10.01 -0.88
CA GLY A 164 -1.94 9.46 -0.19
C GLY A 164 -1.04 8.63 -1.08
N PHE A 165 0.03 8.14 -0.48
CA PHE A 165 1.10 7.41 -1.14
C PHE A 165 1.37 6.11 -0.38
N VAL A 166 1.48 5.00 -1.10
CA VAL A 166 1.85 3.70 -0.53
C VAL A 166 3.00 3.13 -1.35
N GLY A 167 4.03 2.61 -0.69
CA GLY A 167 5.23 2.08 -1.36
C GLY A 167 6.33 3.12 -1.63
N MET A 168 6.23 4.33 -1.06
CA MET A 168 7.32 5.32 -1.13
C MET A 168 8.49 5.04 -0.16
N ASN A 169 8.36 4.08 0.76
CA ASN A 169 9.41 3.79 1.73
C ASN A 169 10.38 2.74 1.19
N GLY A 170 11.59 3.16 0.80
CA GLY A 170 12.70 2.25 0.49
C GLY A 170 13.11 1.45 1.73
N SER A 171 12.54 0.27 1.90
CA SER A 171 12.78 -0.62 3.05
C SER A 171 13.10 -2.04 2.59
N LEU A 172 13.95 -2.73 3.34
CA LEU A 172 14.27 -4.17 3.17
C LEU A 172 13.04 -5.08 3.36
N PHE A 173 11.92 -4.57 3.86
CA PHE A 173 10.68 -5.33 4.08
C PHE A 173 9.48 -4.68 3.38
N PHE A 174 9.68 -4.33 2.10
CA PHE A 174 8.75 -3.54 1.31
C PHE A 174 7.30 -4.05 1.38
N THR A 175 7.08 -5.34 1.12
CA THR A 175 5.74 -5.95 1.12
C THR A 175 5.02 -5.78 2.46
N LEU A 176 5.69 -6.10 3.57
CA LEU A 176 5.12 -5.92 4.91
C LEU A 176 4.78 -4.44 5.19
N THR A 177 5.68 -3.53 4.82
CA THR A 177 5.42 -2.10 5.02
C THR A 177 4.25 -1.60 4.18
N ALA A 178 4.13 -2.07 2.93
CA ALA A 178 3.06 -1.73 2.03
C ALA A 178 1.71 -2.25 2.56
N ILE A 179 1.64 -3.48 3.07
CA ILE A 179 0.42 -4.04 3.66
C ILE A 179 -0.07 -3.18 4.83
N ILE A 180 0.81 -2.86 5.79
CA ILE A 180 0.41 -2.08 6.96
C ILE A 180 0.05 -0.65 6.57
N ALA A 181 0.79 -0.03 5.65
CA ALA A 181 0.51 1.32 5.14
C ALA A 181 -0.82 1.38 4.37
N ALA A 182 -1.13 0.36 3.56
CA ALA A 182 -2.39 0.25 2.82
C ALA A 182 -3.61 0.21 3.77
N HIS A 183 -3.55 -0.64 4.81
CA HIS A 183 -4.64 -0.72 5.79
C HIS A 183 -4.76 0.56 6.62
N TRP A 184 -3.63 1.18 6.97
CA TRP A 184 -3.63 2.48 7.63
C TRP A 184 -4.28 3.55 6.75
N MET A 185 -3.95 3.60 5.46
CA MET A 185 -4.55 4.55 4.53
C MET A 185 -6.05 4.32 4.36
N ALA A 186 -6.48 3.05 4.26
CA ALA A 186 -7.90 2.70 4.18
C ALA A 186 -8.67 3.10 5.45
N ALA A 187 -8.09 2.88 6.63
CA ALA A 187 -8.66 3.31 7.91
C ALA A 187 -8.66 4.85 8.08
N TYR A 188 -7.65 5.53 7.54
CA TYR A 188 -7.61 6.99 7.52
C TYR A 188 -8.73 7.58 6.65
N LEU A 189 -8.92 7.07 5.42
CA LEU A 189 -9.98 7.52 4.51
C LEU A 189 -11.40 7.24 5.03
N SER A 190 -11.56 6.26 5.92
CA SER A 190 -12.85 5.93 6.53
C SER A 190 -13.19 6.84 7.70
N GLY A 191 -12.25 7.71 8.11
CA GLY A 191 -12.35 8.54 9.31
C GLY A 191 -12.06 7.79 10.60
N GLY A 192 -11.58 6.55 10.51
CA GLY A 192 -11.20 5.73 11.67
C GLY A 192 -9.92 6.20 12.37
N ILE A 193 -9.11 7.04 11.71
CA ILE A 193 -7.90 7.62 12.27
C ILE A 193 -8.04 9.16 12.30
N GLN A 194 -7.94 9.74 13.49
CA GLN A 194 -7.89 11.20 13.66
C GLN A 194 -6.46 11.62 14.00
N LEU A 195 -5.83 12.39 13.09
CA LEU A 195 -4.50 12.94 13.30
C LEU A 195 -4.61 14.45 13.45
N SER A 196 -3.88 15.03 14.42
CA SER A 196 -3.77 16.48 14.48
C SER A 196 -2.88 16.99 13.36
N THR A 197 -3.23 18.15 12.80
CA THR A 197 -2.51 18.84 11.72
C THR A 197 -1.02 19.04 12.03
N HIS A 198 -0.67 19.18 13.31
CA HIS A 198 0.72 19.32 13.78
C HIS A 198 1.57 18.05 13.67
N GLN A 199 0.99 16.89 13.37
CA GLN A 199 1.71 15.63 13.19
C GLN A 199 2.16 15.34 11.75
N SER A 200 1.90 16.25 10.80
CA SER A 200 2.43 16.09 9.44
C SER A 200 3.91 16.44 9.40
N THR A 201 4.73 15.55 8.84
CA THR A 201 6.14 15.83 8.57
C THR A 201 6.34 15.91 7.07
N ARG A 202 7.16 16.84 6.60
CA ARG A 202 7.61 16.80 5.20
C ARG A 202 8.44 15.53 5.00
N TYR A 203 8.22 14.85 3.89
CA TYR A 203 9.06 13.72 3.53
C TYR A 203 10.53 14.20 3.43
N GLN A 204 11.43 13.55 4.15
CA GLN A 204 12.87 13.81 4.04
C GLN A 204 13.57 12.51 3.66
N PRO A 205 14.22 12.45 2.48
CA PRO A 205 15.05 11.30 2.13
C PRO A 205 16.23 11.24 3.11
N LYS A 206 16.21 10.26 4.02
CA LYS A 206 17.29 10.08 4.99
C LYS A 206 18.45 9.31 4.34
N GLN A 207 19.67 9.79 4.57
CA GLN A 207 20.90 9.12 4.15
C GLN A 207 20.99 7.69 4.70
N TYR A 208 21.49 6.78 3.87
CA TYR A 208 21.46 5.33 4.05
C TYR A 208 22.37 4.87 5.20
N ASN A 209 21.77 4.32 6.27
CA ASN A 209 22.49 3.58 7.31
C ASN A 209 21.64 2.36 7.74
N LYS A 210 22.13 1.14 7.41
CA LYS A 210 21.39 -0.12 7.59
C LYS A 210 20.88 -0.35 9.01
N ARG A 211 21.68 -0.09 10.06
CA ARG A 211 21.26 -0.29 11.48
C ARG A 211 20.21 0.74 11.91
N ARG A 212 20.33 2.00 11.46
CA ARG A 212 19.33 3.04 11.73
C ARG A 212 18.00 2.76 11.01
N GLN A 213 18.03 2.20 9.80
CA GLN A 213 16.82 1.88 9.03
C GLN A 213 15.92 0.85 9.73
N VAL A 214 16.45 -0.25 10.27
CA VAL A 214 15.62 -1.28 10.93
C VAL A 214 14.92 -0.71 12.17
N SER A 215 15.63 0.08 12.98
CA SER A 215 15.05 0.80 14.11
C SER A 215 13.92 1.74 13.69
N GLN A 216 14.17 2.54 12.66
CA GLN A 216 13.20 3.52 12.16
C GLN A 216 11.98 2.83 11.55
N LEU A 217 12.19 1.70 10.87
CA LEU A 217 11.12 0.87 10.34
C LEU A 217 10.22 0.32 11.44
N ILE A 218 10.79 -0.29 12.49
CA ILE A 218 10.00 -0.82 13.61
C ILE A 218 9.19 0.30 14.26
N HIS A 219 9.83 1.45 14.50
CA HIS A 219 9.16 2.61 15.06
C HIS A 219 7.99 3.07 14.18
N TYR A 220 8.24 3.17 12.87
CA TYR A 220 7.24 3.53 11.88
C TYR A 220 6.05 2.55 11.87
N LEU A 221 6.30 1.25 11.76
CA LEU A 221 5.25 0.24 11.82
C LEU A 221 4.46 0.32 13.12
N ASN A 222 5.13 0.51 14.26
CA ASN A 222 4.48 0.67 15.55
C ASN A 222 3.61 1.92 15.64
N GLN A 223 4.01 3.02 15.00
CA GLN A 223 3.17 4.23 14.91
C GLN A 223 1.90 3.96 14.11
N LEU A 224 2.00 3.34 12.93
CA LEU A 224 0.84 3.01 12.11
C LEU A 224 -0.14 2.11 12.87
N LEU A 225 0.37 1.09 13.57
CA LEU A 225 -0.47 0.19 14.35
C LEU A 225 -1.18 0.89 15.50
N LYS A 226 -0.47 1.79 16.20
CA LYS A 226 -1.07 2.59 17.29
C LYS A 226 -2.14 3.54 16.78
N ASP A 227 -1.93 4.17 15.63
CA ASP A 227 -2.91 5.07 15.01
C ASP A 227 -4.21 4.32 14.68
N MET A 228 -4.10 3.05 14.27
CA MET A 228 -5.23 2.16 14.07
C MET A 228 -5.78 1.58 15.39
N GLY A 229 -5.28 1.95 16.58
CA GLY A 229 -5.73 1.38 17.86
C GLY A 229 -5.23 -0.04 18.15
N GLY A 230 -4.29 -0.55 17.35
CA GLY A 230 -3.60 -1.83 17.57
C GLY A 230 -2.47 -1.75 18.60
N LYS A 231 -2.09 -2.90 19.18
CA LYS A 231 -0.94 -3.02 20.07
C LYS A 231 0.28 -3.54 19.30
N PRO A 232 1.42 -2.83 19.32
CA PRO A 232 2.68 -3.36 18.80
C PRO A 232 3.05 -4.70 19.43
N PRO A 233 3.72 -5.60 18.68
CA PRO A 233 4.25 -6.85 19.23
C PRO A 233 5.20 -6.58 20.40
N ALA A 234 5.11 -7.35 21.50
CA ALA A 234 5.95 -7.14 22.69
C ALA A 234 7.47 -7.25 22.37
N SER A 235 7.82 -8.10 21.40
CA SER A 235 9.20 -8.27 20.91
C SER A 235 9.71 -7.12 20.04
N SER A 236 8.85 -6.16 19.67
CA SER A 236 9.25 -4.92 19.00
C SER A 236 9.71 -3.82 19.97
N ASN A 237 9.60 -4.07 21.28
CA ASN A 237 9.99 -3.12 22.33
C ASN A 237 11.51 -2.93 22.44
N LEU A 238 11.91 -1.77 22.96
CA LEU A 238 13.29 -1.33 23.11
C LEU A 238 14.20 -2.35 23.82
N LEU A 239 13.65 -3.12 24.76
CA LEU A 239 14.38 -4.12 25.54
C LEU A 239 14.94 -5.26 24.66
N PHE A 240 14.13 -5.80 23.72
CA PHE A 240 14.60 -6.83 22.78
C PHE A 240 15.61 -6.27 21.77
N ARG A 241 15.56 -4.96 21.49
CA ARG A 241 16.56 -4.28 20.65
C ARG A 241 17.93 -4.17 21.33
N LEU A 242 17.94 -3.98 22.65
CA LEU A 242 19.18 -3.95 23.45
C LEU A 242 19.83 -5.33 23.54
N LEU A 243 19.03 -6.40 23.50
CA LEU A 243 19.50 -7.80 23.50
C LEU A 243 20.05 -8.28 22.15
N GLY A 244 20.12 -7.41 21.13
CA GLY A 244 20.76 -7.74 19.85
C GLY A 244 20.01 -8.75 18.98
N THR A 245 18.75 -9.07 19.27
CA THR A 245 17.98 -10.02 18.45
C THR A 245 17.73 -9.45 17.05
N PRO A 246 18.08 -10.18 15.97
CA PRO A 246 17.86 -9.69 14.61
C PRO A 246 16.36 -9.51 14.34
N PHE A 247 16.00 -8.40 13.69
CA PHE A 247 14.61 -8.12 13.34
C PHE A 247 14.07 -9.22 12.41
N LYS A 248 12.98 -9.86 12.83
CA LYS A 248 12.25 -10.84 12.02
C LYS A 248 10.93 -10.21 11.58
N PRO A 249 10.71 -9.94 10.28
CA PRO A 249 9.42 -9.40 9.80
C PRO A 249 8.23 -10.30 10.16
N GLY A 250 8.48 -11.60 10.35
CA GLY A 250 7.51 -12.56 10.89
C GLY A 250 6.82 -12.14 12.20
N ILE A 251 7.43 -11.26 13.00
CA ILE A 251 6.83 -10.71 14.23
C ILE A 251 5.54 -9.92 13.91
N TYR A 252 5.45 -9.32 12.72
CA TYR A 252 4.27 -8.59 12.25
C TYR A 252 3.41 -9.44 11.30
N ALA A 253 3.85 -10.63 10.89
CA ALA A 253 3.13 -11.50 9.96
C ALA A 253 1.74 -11.89 10.46
N ALA A 254 1.61 -12.23 11.74
CA ALA A 254 0.31 -12.57 12.34
C ALA A 254 -0.66 -11.38 12.31
N LEU A 255 -0.13 -10.16 12.45
CA LEU A 255 -0.91 -8.94 12.42
C LEU A 255 -1.28 -8.54 10.99
N ALA A 256 -0.34 -8.62 10.05
CA ALA A 256 -0.62 -8.47 8.63
C ALA A 256 -1.68 -9.47 8.17
N LYS A 257 -1.58 -10.74 8.60
CA LYS A 257 -2.60 -11.76 8.35
C LYS A 257 -3.97 -11.39 8.93
N LYS A 258 -4.00 -10.87 10.15
CA LYS A 258 -5.25 -10.40 10.77
C LYS A 258 -5.86 -9.26 9.95
N LEU A 259 -5.06 -8.28 9.54
CA LEU A 259 -5.50 -7.16 8.71
C LEU A 259 -6.06 -7.65 7.37
N THR A 260 -5.31 -8.49 6.65
CA THR A 260 -5.68 -9.03 5.34
C THR A 260 -6.89 -9.96 5.35
N ASN A 261 -7.15 -10.69 6.45
CA ASN A 261 -8.25 -11.64 6.53
C ASN A 261 -9.53 -11.06 7.14
N SER A 262 -9.47 -9.86 7.70
CA SER A 262 -10.64 -9.25 8.34
C SER A 262 -11.49 -8.55 7.29
N HIS A 263 -12.52 -9.25 6.80
CA HIS A 263 -13.63 -8.64 6.02
C HIS A 263 -14.43 -7.61 6.84
N ALA A 264 -14.22 -7.57 8.15
CA ALA A 264 -14.87 -6.65 9.07
C ALA A 264 -13.84 -5.64 9.60
N SER A 265 -14.25 -4.38 9.63
CA SER A 265 -13.57 -3.26 10.28
C SER A 265 -12.98 -3.65 11.64
N LEU A 266 -11.70 -4.03 11.65
CA LEU A 266 -10.93 -4.22 12.89
C LEU A 266 -10.89 -2.96 13.76
N PHE A 267 -11.26 -1.83 13.18
CA PHE A 267 -11.26 -0.51 13.78
C PHE A 267 -12.69 -0.01 13.83
N HIS A 268 -13.39 -0.41 14.89
CA HIS A 268 -14.66 0.18 15.27
C HIS A 268 -14.39 1.62 15.75
N GLY A 269 -14.41 2.57 14.81
CA GLY A 269 -14.69 3.97 15.14
C GLY A 269 -16.15 4.10 15.62
N PRO A 270 -16.51 5.18 16.33
CA PRO A 270 -17.84 5.37 16.93
C PRO A 270 -19.03 5.40 15.94
N TYR A 271 -18.79 5.23 14.63
CA TYR A 271 -19.81 5.23 13.58
C TYR A 271 -20.21 3.84 13.08
N SER A 272 -19.70 2.71 13.62
CA SER A 272 -20.00 1.37 13.10
C SER A 272 -21.18 0.63 13.74
N ARG A 273 -22.11 1.32 14.43
CA ARG A 273 -23.34 0.68 14.93
C ARG A 273 -24.60 1.39 14.46
N SER A 274 -25.03 1.07 13.26
CA SER A 274 -26.43 0.75 12.94
C SER A 274 -26.46 0.24 11.50
N CYS A 275 -27.48 -0.55 11.16
CA CYS A 275 -27.66 -1.26 9.88
C CYS A 275 -26.91 -2.58 9.77
N PHE A 276 -27.32 -3.56 10.59
CA PHE A 276 -27.75 -4.87 10.11
C PHE A 276 -28.78 -5.39 11.13
N SER A 277 -30.05 -5.25 10.77
CA SER A 277 -31.18 -5.99 11.36
C SER A 277 -31.47 -7.19 10.47
#